data_AF-A0A930AWS9-F1
#
_entry.id   AF-A0A930AWS9-F1
#
_cell.length_a   1.000
_cell.length_b   1.000
_cell.length_c   1.000
_cell.angle_alpha   90.00
_cell.angle_beta   90.00
_cell.angle_gamma   90.00
#
_symmetry.space_group_name_H-M   'P 1'
#
loop_
_entity.id
_entity.type
_entity.pdbx_description
1 polymer ?
#
loop_
_entity_poly.entity_id
_entity_poly.type
_entity_poly.pdbx_seq_one_letter_code
_entity_poly.pdbx_strand_id
1 'polypeptide(L)'
;MNIIITSIESIIPIIAIIVLGYILQIRGWFGETFGSNLSRLIMNVALPASIFVSVMKYLTLDKLVSLSKGLVYTFAAFVIGYIVAYISVKIFKVRPGRRGTMINTFVNANTIFIGLPLNIALFGNESLPYFLIYYITNTISTWTLGIYLMTSDSKTGKSKVVQKLDLKKLLPPPLIGFLVALFFLVLQIPVPNFATSTLTYIGNIVTPLSLIYIGIVLAKAGLNTIT
;
A
#
# COMPACT_ATOMS: atom_id res chain seq x y z
N MET A 1 -26.54 14.12 0.78
CA MET A 1 -25.79 15.39 0.91
C MET A 1 -24.64 15.29 1.90
N ASN A 2 -24.85 14.79 3.12
CA ASN A 2 -23.81 14.71 4.16
C ASN A 2 -22.58 13.88 3.76
N ILE A 3 -22.74 12.71 3.13
CA ILE A 3 -21.61 11.83 2.78
C ILE A 3 -20.61 12.50 1.82
N ILE A 4 -21.09 13.31 0.87
CA ILE A 4 -20.21 14.01 -0.08
C ILE A 4 -19.41 15.09 0.64
N ILE A 5 -20.07 15.89 1.48
CA ILE A 5 -19.43 16.96 2.26
C ILE A 5 -18.41 16.36 3.23
N THR A 6 -18.78 15.31 3.98
CA THR A 6 -17.86 14.60 4.89
C THR A 6 -16.67 14.01 4.14
N SER A 7 -16.88 13.46 2.93
CA SER A 7 -15.76 12.94 2.13
C SER A 7 -14.80 14.05 1.70
N ILE A 8 -15.31 15.22 1.30
CA ILE A 8 -14.49 16.38 0.93
C ILE A 8 -13.72 16.89 2.16
N GLU A 9 -14.39 17.02 3.31
CA GLU A 9 -13.76 17.45 4.56
C GLU A 9 -12.64 16.50 5.01
N SER A 10 -12.82 15.19 4.87
CA SER A 10 -11.78 14.19 5.18
C SER A 10 -10.58 14.25 4.23
N ILE A 11 -10.74 14.74 3.01
CA ILE A 11 -9.66 14.85 2.00
C ILE A 11 -8.82 16.11 2.19
N ILE A 12 -9.41 17.20 2.69
CA ILE A 12 -8.70 18.48 2.87
C ILE A 12 -7.41 18.32 3.71
N PRO A 13 -7.41 17.66 4.89
CA PRO A 13 -6.18 17.41 5.66
C PRO A 13 -5.14 16.60 4.90
N ILE A 14 -5.58 15.63 4.10
CA ILE A 14 -4.69 14.79 3.27
C ILE A 14 -3.94 15.67 2.26
N ILE A 15 -4.69 16.48 1.50
CA ILE A 15 -4.13 17.39 0.51
C ILE A 15 -3.21 18.40 1.19
N ALA A 16 -3.62 18.97 2.32
CA ALA A 16 -2.83 19.96 3.06
C ALA A 16 -1.46 19.40 3.48
N ILE A 17 -1.40 18.16 3.99
CA ILE A 17 -0.13 17.52 4.40
C ILE A 17 0.73 17.17 3.18
N ILE A 18 0.13 16.73 2.06
CA ILE A 18 0.86 16.50 0.80
C ILE A 18 1.48 17.80 0.29
N VAL A 19 0.70 18.89 0.26
CA VAL A 19 1.17 20.22 -0.16
C VAL A 19 2.27 20.72 0.76
N LEU A 20 2.15 20.51 2.08
CA LEU A 20 3.21 20.82 3.03
C LEU A 20 4.51 20.08 2.68
N GLY A 21 4.45 18.76 2.47
CA GLY A 21 5.63 17.96 2.08
C GLY A 21 6.26 18.43 0.77
N TYR A 22 5.44 18.82 -0.21
CA TYR A 22 5.87 19.38 -1.48
C TYR A 22 6.60 20.72 -1.30
N ILE A 23 6.00 21.67 -0.56
CA ILE A 23 6.58 23.00 -0.31
C ILE A 23 7.91 22.88 0.44
N LEU A 24 7.97 22.03 1.48
CA LEU A 24 9.19 21.82 2.25
C LEU A 24 10.32 21.25 1.39
N GLN A 25 10.01 20.32 0.47
CA GLN A 25 10.99 19.77 -0.46
C GLN A 25 11.53 20.83 -1.43
N ILE A 26 10.66 21.66 -2.03
CA ILE A 26 11.10 22.71 -2.97
C ILE A 26 11.87 23.82 -2.28
N ARG A 27 11.54 24.14 -1.02
CA ARG A 27 12.30 25.08 -0.19
C ARG A 27 13.64 24.52 0.30
N GLY A 28 14.00 23.28 -0.06
CA GLY A 28 15.28 22.68 0.30
C GLY A 28 15.41 22.27 1.76
N TRP A 29 14.30 22.13 2.52
CA TRP A 29 14.35 21.68 3.92
C TRP A 29 14.82 20.23 4.05
N PHE A 30 14.59 19.43 3.00
CA PHE A 30 14.92 18.02 2.97
C PHE A 30 16.07 17.75 2.00
N GLY A 31 17.13 17.13 2.51
CA GLY A 31 18.23 16.64 1.69
C GLY A 31 17.78 15.56 0.68
N GLU A 32 18.61 15.30 -0.32
CA GLU A 32 18.27 14.40 -1.44
C GLU A 32 17.87 12.98 -0.99
N THR A 33 18.51 12.47 0.07
CA THR A 33 18.27 11.12 0.59
C THR A 33 17.12 11.05 1.60
N PHE A 34 16.55 12.19 2.02
CA PHE A 34 15.52 12.21 3.06
C PHE A 34 14.30 11.38 2.66
N GLY A 35 13.80 11.55 1.43
CA GLY A 35 12.63 10.80 0.95
C GLY A 35 12.83 9.28 0.96
N SER A 36 14.01 8.78 0.57
CA SER A 36 14.28 7.33 0.59
C SER A 36 14.45 6.79 2.01
N ASN A 37 15.10 7.56 2.89
CA ASN A 37 15.22 7.21 4.31
C ASN A 37 13.85 7.21 5.01
N LEU A 38 13.00 8.19 4.69
CA LEU A 38 11.64 8.28 5.21
C LEU A 38 10.79 7.09 4.78
N SER A 39 10.83 6.73 3.49
CA SER A 39 10.17 5.52 2.97
C SER A 39 10.65 4.26 3.69
N ARG A 40 11.96 4.12 3.92
CA ARG A 40 12.54 2.98 4.64
C ARG A 40 12.06 2.90 6.10
N LEU A 41 12.01 4.03 6.80
CA LEU A 41 11.47 4.10 8.17
C LEU A 41 9.99 3.68 8.20
N ILE A 42 9.20 4.19 7.27
CA ILE A 42 7.77 3.88 7.16
C ILE A 42 7.58 2.38 6.90
N MET A 43 8.24 1.82 5.89
CA MET A 43 8.08 0.42 5.45
C MET A 43 8.59 -0.61 6.44
N ASN A 44 9.71 -0.34 7.09
CA ASN A 44 10.41 -1.34 7.89
C ASN A 44 10.12 -1.25 9.38
N VAL A 45 9.58 -0.12 9.87
CA VAL A 45 9.37 0.12 11.30
C VAL A 45 7.93 0.55 11.58
N ALA A 46 7.49 1.67 11.00
CA ALA A 46 6.21 2.28 11.34
C ALA A 46 5.01 1.42 10.92
N LEU A 47 5.03 0.92 9.68
CA LEU A 47 3.96 0.09 9.14
C LEU A 47 3.81 -1.26 9.83
N PRO A 48 4.89 -2.05 10.04
CA PRO A 48 4.78 -3.29 10.81
C PRO A 48 4.17 -3.07 12.20
N ALA A 49 4.59 -2.01 12.91
CA ALA A 49 4.05 -1.66 14.22
C ALA A 49 2.57 -1.25 14.15
N SER A 50 2.20 -0.38 13.18
CA SER A 50 0.83 0.04 12.95
C SER A 50 -0.09 -1.14 12.67
N ILE A 51 0.33 -2.04 11.79
CA ILE A 51 -0.42 -3.25 11.45
C ILE A 51 -0.55 -4.16 12.68
N PHE A 52 0.53 -4.37 13.43
CA PHE A 52 0.48 -5.20 14.63
C PHE A 52 -0.55 -4.70 15.65
N VAL A 53 -0.48 -3.41 16.00
CA VAL A 53 -1.43 -2.78 16.93
C VAL A 53 -2.86 -2.87 16.39
N SER A 54 -3.03 -2.65 15.09
CA SER A 54 -4.34 -2.70 14.44
C SER A 54 -4.96 -4.10 14.50
N VAL A 55 -4.16 -5.15 14.26
CA VAL A 55 -4.62 -6.53 14.39
C VAL A 55 -4.99 -6.84 15.83
N MET A 56 -4.12 -6.54 16.79
CA MET A 56 -4.37 -6.83 18.20
C MET A 56 -5.57 -6.05 18.76
N LYS A 57 -5.89 -4.87 18.21
CA LYS A 57 -6.98 -4.01 18.70
C LYS A 57 -8.33 -4.27 18.01
N TYR A 58 -8.33 -4.51 16.70
CA TYR A 58 -9.56 -4.50 15.90
C TYR A 58 -9.97 -5.87 15.33
N LEU A 59 -9.09 -6.87 15.42
CA LEU A 59 -9.38 -8.23 14.96
C LEU A 59 -9.56 -9.19 16.13
N THR A 60 -10.53 -10.08 15.96
CA THR A 60 -10.74 -11.28 16.75
C THR A 60 -10.69 -12.49 15.82
N LEU A 61 -10.53 -13.70 16.35
CA LEU A 61 -10.52 -14.92 15.53
C LEU A 61 -11.83 -15.09 14.75
N ASP A 62 -12.97 -14.84 15.38
CA ASP A 62 -14.29 -14.91 14.72
C ASP A 62 -14.42 -13.89 13.59
N LYS A 63 -13.87 -12.68 13.80
CA LYS A 63 -13.85 -11.63 12.79
C LYS A 63 -12.89 -11.96 11.64
N LEU A 64 -11.77 -12.64 11.90
CA LEU A 64 -10.89 -13.17 10.86
C LEU A 64 -11.58 -14.21 9.99
N VAL A 65 -12.32 -15.14 10.61
CA VAL A 65 -13.07 -16.17 9.90
C VAL A 65 -14.20 -15.55 9.08
N SER A 66 -14.95 -14.59 9.63
CA SER A 66 -16.01 -13.91 8.88
C SER A 66 -15.45 -13.08 7.72
N LEU A 67 -14.32 -12.42 7.95
CA LEU A 67 -13.62 -11.64 6.94
C LEU A 67 -12.86 -12.51 5.91
N SER A 68 -12.63 -13.80 6.17
CA SER A 68 -12.03 -14.71 5.18
C SER A 68 -12.89 -14.84 3.92
N LYS A 69 -14.22 -14.70 4.04
CA LYS A 69 -15.13 -14.56 2.89
C LYS A 69 -14.81 -13.28 2.07
N GLY A 70 -14.28 -12.25 2.73
CA GLY A 70 -13.70 -11.05 2.16
C GLY A 70 -12.61 -11.33 1.12
N LEU A 71 -11.81 -12.39 1.29
CA LEU A 71 -10.79 -12.78 0.30
C LEU A 71 -11.40 -13.09 -1.06
N VAL A 72 -12.59 -13.69 -1.10
CA VAL A 72 -13.27 -13.99 -2.37
C VAL A 72 -13.56 -12.69 -3.12
N TYR A 73 -14.01 -11.65 -2.42
CA TYR A 73 -14.26 -10.34 -3.01
C TYR A 73 -12.97 -9.66 -3.49
N THR A 74 -11.88 -9.73 -2.71
CA THR A 74 -10.60 -9.15 -3.14
C THR A 74 -10.04 -9.90 -4.35
N PHE A 75 -10.03 -11.23 -4.34
CA PHE A 75 -9.60 -12.04 -5.48
C PHE A 75 -10.45 -11.76 -6.73
N ALA A 76 -11.77 -11.68 -6.59
CA ALA A 76 -12.66 -11.33 -7.69
C ALA A 76 -12.33 -9.94 -8.25
N ALA A 77 -12.11 -8.94 -7.38
CA ALA A 77 -11.73 -7.59 -7.80
C ALA A 77 -10.39 -7.58 -8.56
N PHE A 78 -9.39 -8.36 -8.13
CA PHE A 78 -8.12 -8.50 -8.84
C PHE A 78 -8.30 -9.17 -10.20
N VAL A 79 -9.07 -10.26 -10.29
CA VAL A 79 -9.36 -10.95 -11.56
C VAL A 79 -10.05 -10.00 -12.54
N ILE A 80 -11.10 -9.31 -12.10
CA ILE A 80 -11.80 -8.29 -12.91
C ILE A 80 -10.83 -7.18 -13.33
N GLY A 81 -9.99 -6.70 -12.40
CA GLY A 81 -8.97 -5.69 -12.67
C GLY A 81 -8.01 -6.12 -13.77
N TYR A 82 -7.50 -7.35 -13.74
CA TYR A 82 -6.62 -7.89 -14.78
C TYR A 82 -7.33 -8.01 -16.14
N ILE A 83 -8.59 -8.43 -16.15
CA ILE A 83 -9.39 -8.50 -17.39
C ILE A 83 -9.54 -7.09 -17.99
N VAL A 84 -9.94 -6.11 -17.19
CA VAL A 84 -10.11 -4.71 -17.63
C VAL A 84 -8.79 -4.11 -18.10
N ALA A 85 -7.69 -4.37 -17.38
CA ALA A 85 -6.37 -3.89 -17.74
C ALA A 85 -5.89 -4.48 -19.08
N TYR A 86 -6.11 -5.78 -19.30
CA TYR A 86 -5.77 -6.43 -20.56
C TYR A 86 -6.59 -5.88 -21.74
N ILE A 87 -7.89 -5.69 -21.55
CA ILE A 87 -8.78 -5.07 -22.55
C ILE A 87 -8.29 -3.66 -22.88
N SER A 88 -7.96 -2.87 -21.85
CA SER A 88 -7.45 -1.51 -22.00
C SER A 88 -6.15 -1.48 -22.82
N VAL A 89 -5.21 -2.37 -22.54
CA VAL A 89 -3.96 -2.51 -23.32
C VAL A 89 -4.24 -2.76 -24.80
N LYS A 90 -5.26 -3.57 -25.11
CA LYS A 90 -5.65 -3.88 -26.49
C LYS A 90 -6.33 -2.71 -27.18
N ILE A 91 -7.28 -2.04 -26.50
CA ILE A 91 -8.01 -0.87 -27.03
C ILE A 91 -7.06 0.29 -27.32
N PHE A 92 -6.16 0.60 -26.38
CA PHE A 92 -5.21 1.72 -26.51
C PHE A 92 -3.96 1.36 -27.33
N LYS A 93 -3.90 0.16 -27.93
CA LYS A 93 -2.79 -0.31 -28.78
C LYS A 93 -1.42 -0.09 -28.13
N VAL A 94 -1.30 -0.44 -26.86
CA VAL A 94 -0.09 -0.19 -26.07
C VAL A 94 1.09 -0.95 -26.67
N ARG A 95 2.20 -0.23 -26.85
CA ARG A 95 3.43 -0.75 -27.47
C ARG A 95 3.97 -1.95 -26.67
N PRO A 96 4.46 -3.02 -27.34
CA PRO A 96 5.18 -4.11 -26.67
C PRO A 96 6.32 -3.59 -25.79
N GLY A 97 6.52 -4.22 -24.64
CA GLY A 97 7.47 -3.78 -23.61
C GLY A 97 6.97 -2.67 -22.68
N ARG A 98 5.70 -2.26 -22.79
CA ARG A 98 5.02 -1.36 -21.84
C ARG A 98 3.67 -1.89 -21.33
N ARG A 99 3.17 -2.98 -21.92
CA ARG A 99 1.90 -3.63 -21.60
C ARG A 99 1.92 -4.21 -20.20
N GLY A 100 2.98 -4.95 -19.86
CA GLY A 100 3.16 -5.54 -18.54
C GLY A 100 3.19 -4.49 -17.43
N THR A 101 3.94 -3.42 -17.65
CA THR A 101 3.97 -2.26 -16.74
C THR A 101 2.61 -1.60 -16.61
N MET A 102 1.91 -1.34 -17.73
CA MET A 102 0.58 -0.71 -17.68
C MET A 102 -0.44 -1.58 -16.94
N ILE A 103 -0.47 -2.88 -17.20
CA ILE A 103 -1.36 -3.82 -16.51
C ILE A 103 -1.06 -3.82 -15.00
N ASN A 104 0.22 -3.91 -14.64
CA ASN A 104 0.63 -3.88 -13.25
C ASN A 104 0.23 -2.56 -12.57
N THR A 105 0.44 -1.41 -13.22
CA THR A 105 0.03 -0.10 -12.68
C THR A 105 -1.49 0.01 -12.50
N PHE A 106 -2.27 -0.60 -13.39
CA PHE A 106 -3.73 -0.57 -13.32
C PHE A 106 -4.28 -1.40 -12.15
N VAL A 107 -3.72 -2.60 -11.95
CA VAL A 107 -4.27 -3.59 -11.01
C VAL A 107 -3.60 -3.53 -9.64
N ASN A 108 -2.28 -3.35 -9.62
CA ASN A 108 -1.48 -3.37 -8.40
C ASN A 108 -1.14 -1.95 -7.97
N ALA A 109 -2.09 -1.31 -7.29
CA ALA A 109 -1.93 0.04 -6.77
C ALA A 109 -0.89 0.10 -5.62
N ASN A 110 -0.34 1.29 -5.37
CA ASN A 110 0.44 1.57 -4.16
C ASN A 110 -0.51 1.72 -2.96
N THR A 111 -0.86 0.56 -2.39
CA THR A 111 -1.84 0.45 -1.31
C THR A 111 -1.31 0.98 0.00
N ILE A 112 0.00 0.96 0.20
CA ILE A 112 0.61 1.37 1.47
C ILE A 112 0.73 2.88 1.59
N PHE A 113 1.36 3.55 0.63
CA PHE A 113 1.67 4.97 0.79
C PHE A 113 0.47 5.86 0.49
N ILE A 114 -0.39 5.45 -0.45
CA ILE A 114 -1.59 6.21 -0.84
C ILE A 114 -2.84 5.57 -0.22
N GLY A 115 -3.01 4.25 -0.42
CA GLY A 115 -4.23 3.55 -0.03
C GLY A 115 -4.50 3.60 1.48
N LEU A 116 -3.51 3.30 2.32
CA LEU A 116 -3.69 3.22 3.77
C LEU A 116 -4.01 4.59 4.40
N PRO A 117 -3.26 5.68 4.15
CA PRO A 117 -3.61 6.99 4.67
C PRO A 117 -5.00 7.44 4.27
N LEU A 118 -5.38 7.21 3.00
CA LEU A 118 -6.70 7.56 2.49
C LEU A 118 -7.79 6.74 3.18
N ASN A 119 -7.55 5.45 3.40
CA ASN A 119 -8.50 4.56 4.05
C ASN A 119 -8.73 4.96 5.52
N ILE A 120 -7.66 5.24 6.27
CA ILE A 120 -7.75 5.71 7.65
C ILE A 120 -8.44 7.08 7.73
N ALA A 121 -8.17 7.99 6.80
CA ALA A 121 -8.76 9.32 6.80
C ALA A 121 -10.26 9.32 6.46
N LEU A 122 -10.71 8.44 5.55
CA LEU A 122 -12.11 8.35 5.13
C LEU A 122 -12.96 7.48 6.06
N PHE A 123 -12.41 6.35 6.52
CA PHE A 123 -13.17 5.30 7.20
C PHE A 123 -12.66 5.03 8.62
N GLY A 124 -11.67 5.80 9.10
CA GLY A 124 -11.07 5.61 10.41
C GLY A 124 -10.31 4.28 10.54
N ASN A 125 -9.96 3.95 11.78
CA ASN A 125 -9.22 2.73 12.09
C ASN A 125 -10.07 1.45 11.94
N GLU A 126 -11.39 1.56 11.82
CA GLU A 126 -12.28 0.40 11.63
C GLU A 126 -12.09 -0.27 10.27
N SER A 127 -11.49 0.46 9.32
CA SER A 127 -11.18 -0.02 7.98
C SER A 127 -9.94 -0.93 7.89
N LEU A 128 -9.07 -0.90 8.90
CA LEU A 128 -7.78 -1.58 8.91
C LEU A 128 -7.90 -3.09 8.65
N PRO A 129 -8.85 -3.84 9.23
CA PRO A 129 -9.02 -5.26 8.93
C PRO A 129 -9.31 -5.53 7.43
N TYR A 130 -10.15 -4.70 6.81
CA TYR A 130 -10.48 -4.84 5.39
C TYR A 130 -9.30 -4.44 4.50
N PHE A 131 -8.59 -3.37 4.86
CA PHE A 131 -7.37 -2.96 4.20
C PHE A 131 -6.33 -4.09 4.21
N LEU A 132 -6.14 -4.77 5.35
CA LEU A 132 -5.15 -5.84 5.48
C LEU A 132 -5.43 -7.02 4.56
N ILE A 133 -6.69 -7.41 4.41
CA ILE A 133 -7.08 -8.52 3.51
C ILE A 133 -6.79 -8.14 2.06
N TYR A 134 -7.18 -6.93 1.67
CA TYR A 134 -6.85 -6.41 0.35
C TYR A 134 -5.33 -6.30 0.14
N TYR A 135 -4.58 -5.86 1.16
CA TYR A 135 -3.12 -5.73 1.12
C TYR A 135 -2.42 -7.08 0.91
N ILE A 136 -2.91 -8.16 1.53
CA ILE A 136 -2.39 -9.52 1.33
C ILE A 136 -2.61 -9.94 -0.13
N THR A 137 -3.83 -9.82 -0.64
CA THR A 137 -4.14 -10.17 -2.04
C THR A 137 -3.33 -9.31 -3.02
N ASN A 138 -3.20 -8.01 -2.75
CA ASN A 138 -2.40 -7.08 -3.54
C ASN A 138 -0.90 -7.44 -3.54
N THR A 139 -0.35 -7.80 -2.39
CA THR A 139 1.06 -8.22 -2.27
C THR A 139 1.31 -9.48 -3.08
N ILE A 140 0.47 -10.51 -2.90
CA ILE A 140 0.58 -11.76 -3.68
C ILE A 140 0.45 -11.45 -5.17
N SER A 141 -0.57 -10.71 -5.58
CA SER A 141 -0.80 -10.32 -6.98
C SER A 141 0.41 -9.59 -7.59
N THR A 142 0.97 -8.61 -6.87
CA THR A 142 2.10 -7.79 -7.34
C THR A 142 3.33 -8.66 -7.57
N TRP A 143 3.70 -9.50 -6.59
CA TRP A 143 4.92 -10.29 -6.64
C TRP A 143 4.81 -11.57 -7.46
N THR A 144 3.59 -12.02 -7.77
CA THR A 144 3.35 -13.16 -8.67
C THR A 144 3.07 -12.69 -10.09
N LEU A 145 1.84 -12.25 -10.36
CA LEU A 145 1.38 -11.87 -11.70
C LEU A 145 1.94 -10.53 -12.16
N GLY A 146 2.01 -9.53 -11.28
CA GLY A 146 2.46 -8.18 -11.63
C GLY A 146 3.89 -8.16 -12.19
N ILE A 147 4.84 -8.69 -11.42
CA ILE A 147 6.25 -8.77 -11.84
C ILE A 147 6.44 -9.74 -12.99
N TYR A 148 5.72 -10.87 -13.01
CA TYR A 148 5.77 -11.78 -14.14
C TYR A 148 5.37 -11.08 -15.43
N LEU A 149 4.24 -10.34 -15.45
CA LEU A 149 3.79 -9.59 -16.62
C LEU A 149 4.76 -8.47 -17.01
N MET A 150 5.32 -7.75 -16.04
CA MET A 150 6.32 -6.71 -16.31
C MET A 150 7.62 -7.24 -16.91
N THR A 151 8.09 -8.40 -16.45
CA THR A 151 9.37 -8.98 -16.88
C THR A 151 9.25 -9.81 -18.15
N SER A 152 8.10 -10.44 -18.39
CA SER A 152 7.81 -11.19 -19.62
C SER A 152 7.51 -10.30 -20.82
N ASP A 153 7.09 -9.04 -20.61
CA ASP A 153 6.85 -8.08 -21.67
C ASP A 153 8.16 -7.47 -22.19
N SER A 154 8.84 -8.19 -23.10
CA SER A 154 10.10 -7.77 -23.73
C SER A 154 9.85 -7.16 -25.12
N LYS A 155 10.49 -6.02 -25.41
CA LYS A 155 10.47 -5.38 -26.75
C LYS A 155 11.08 -6.25 -27.86
N THR A 156 11.98 -7.18 -27.52
CA THR A 156 12.83 -7.89 -28.50
C THR A 156 12.50 -9.38 -28.65
N GLY A 157 11.38 -9.87 -28.11
CA GLY A 157 10.97 -11.28 -28.23
C GLY A 157 11.85 -12.29 -27.48
N LYS A 158 13.05 -11.88 -27.04
CA LYS A 158 13.86 -12.62 -26.08
C LYS A 158 13.24 -12.39 -24.70
N SER A 159 12.46 -13.37 -24.25
CA SER A 159 11.99 -13.48 -22.87
C SER A 159 13.22 -13.41 -21.97
N LYS A 160 13.50 -12.23 -21.40
CA LYS A 160 14.59 -12.08 -20.43
C LYS A 160 14.13 -12.86 -19.21
N VAL A 161 14.82 -13.98 -18.96
CA VAL A 161 14.85 -14.79 -17.74
C VAL A 161 13.75 -14.38 -16.78
N VAL A 162 12.66 -15.16 -16.75
CA VAL A 162 11.68 -15.12 -15.65
C VAL A 162 12.49 -15.06 -14.36
N GLN A 163 12.56 -13.89 -13.72
CA GLN A 163 13.25 -13.79 -12.45
C GLN A 163 12.53 -14.79 -11.55
N LYS A 164 13.27 -15.80 -11.07
CA LYS A 164 12.74 -16.75 -10.08
C LYS A 164 12.00 -15.93 -9.03
N LEU A 165 10.76 -16.32 -8.72
CA LEU A 165 9.95 -15.68 -7.69
C LEU A 165 10.81 -15.57 -6.44
N ASP A 166 11.19 -14.35 -6.08
CA ASP A 166 11.98 -14.12 -4.88
C ASP A 166 11.02 -14.20 -3.69
N LEU A 167 10.94 -15.39 -3.10
CA LEU A 167 10.06 -15.68 -1.97
C LEU A 167 10.27 -14.70 -0.80
N LYS A 168 11.46 -14.11 -0.65
CA LYS A 168 11.71 -13.09 0.37
C LYS A 168 10.90 -11.82 0.12
N LYS A 169 10.62 -11.49 -1.14
CA LYS A 169 9.84 -10.31 -1.50
C LYS A 169 8.33 -10.54 -1.33
N LEU A 170 7.88 -11.79 -1.25
CA LEU A 170 6.52 -12.15 -0.84
C LEU A 170 6.28 -11.94 0.67
N LEU A 171 7.33 -11.74 1.46
CA LEU A 171 7.26 -11.48 2.91
C LEU A 171 7.77 -10.07 3.24
N PRO A 172 7.11 -9.00 2.75
CA PRO A 172 7.52 -7.64 3.08
C PRO A 172 7.31 -7.37 4.59
N PRO A 173 8.09 -6.47 5.22
CA PRO A 173 8.00 -6.22 6.66
C PRO A 173 6.59 -5.93 7.20
N PRO A 174 5.69 -5.20 6.49
CA PRO A 174 4.31 -5.03 6.93
C PRO A 174 3.54 -6.36 7.05
N LEU A 175 3.81 -7.33 6.16
CA LEU A 175 3.23 -8.67 6.24
C LEU A 175 3.83 -9.47 7.41
N ILE A 176 5.13 -9.29 7.71
CA ILE A 176 5.74 -9.89 8.89
C ILE A 176 5.07 -9.37 10.16
N GLY A 177 4.85 -8.05 10.26
CA GLY A 177 4.10 -7.44 11.37
C GLY A 177 2.70 -8.04 11.54
N PHE A 178 2.00 -8.28 10.43
CA PHE A 178 0.71 -8.97 10.43
C PHE A 178 0.80 -10.41 10.94
N LEU A 179 1.75 -11.20 10.43
CA LEU A 179 1.93 -12.61 10.84
C LEU A 179 2.27 -12.74 12.32
N VAL A 180 3.14 -11.87 12.83
CA VAL A 180 3.46 -11.81 14.26
C VAL A 180 2.23 -11.44 15.08
N ALA A 181 1.41 -10.50 14.62
CA ALA A 181 0.17 -10.14 15.30
C ALA A 181 -0.85 -11.28 15.31
N LEU A 182 -0.98 -12.01 14.20
CA LEU A 182 -1.82 -13.21 14.14
C LEU A 182 -1.35 -14.28 15.13
N PHE A 183 -0.03 -14.48 15.25
CA PHE A 183 0.53 -15.43 16.22
C PHE A 183 0.13 -15.07 17.65
N PHE A 184 0.23 -13.79 18.03
CA PHE A 184 -0.20 -13.30 19.34
C PHE A 184 -1.72 -13.45 19.53
N LEU A 185 -2.51 -13.14 18.50
CA LEU A 185 -3.96 -13.23 18.54
C LEU A 185 -4.46 -14.68 18.70
N VAL A 186 -3.90 -15.63 17.93
CA VAL A 186 -4.30 -17.05 17.97
C VAL A 186 -3.93 -17.70 19.29
N LEU A 187 -2.73 -17.40 19.81
CA LEU A 187 -2.27 -17.93 21.10
C LEU A 187 -2.79 -17.14 22.29
N GLN A 188 -3.60 -16.09 22.06
CA GLN A 188 -4.13 -15.20 23.09
C GLN A 188 -3.04 -14.64 24.02
N ILE A 189 -1.86 -14.36 23.46
CA ILE A 189 -0.72 -13.83 24.22
C ILE A 189 -1.01 -12.37 24.56
N PRO A 190 -1.09 -12.00 25.85
CA PRO A 190 -1.30 -10.62 26.24
C PRO A 190 -0.07 -9.77 25.91
N VAL A 191 -0.28 -8.62 25.29
CA VAL A 191 0.78 -7.64 25.03
C VAL A 191 0.78 -6.63 26.20
N PRO A 192 1.92 -6.43 26.90
CA PRO A 192 1.99 -5.44 27.98
C PRO A 192 1.61 -4.03 27.51
N ASN A 193 0.95 -3.26 28.37
CA ASN A 193 0.45 -1.92 28.05
C ASN A 193 1.54 -0.96 27.53
N PHE A 194 2.76 -1.04 28.08
CA PHE A 194 3.87 -0.22 27.62
C PHE A 194 4.20 -0.53 26.14
N ALA A 195 4.28 -1.82 25.77
CA ALA A 195 4.63 -2.25 24.42
C ALA A 195 3.54 -1.84 23.41
N THR A 196 2.26 -2.05 23.77
CA THR A 196 1.13 -1.60 22.96
C THR A 196 1.19 -0.08 22.75
N SER A 197 1.50 0.69 23.79
CA SER A 197 1.59 2.16 23.69
C SER A 197 2.77 2.59 22.82
N THR A 198 3.95 2.00 22.99
CA THR A 198 5.13 2.26 22.16
C THR A 198 4.86 1.96 20.69
N LEU A 199 4.29 0.80 20.39
CA LEU A 199 3.95 0.42 19.02
C LEU A 199 2.86 1.33 18.43
N THR A 200 1.94 1.83 19.27
CA THR A 200 0.91 2.79 18.84
C THR A 200 1.55 4.13 18.45
N TYR A 201 2.48 4.66 19.24
CA TYR A 201 3.21 5.89 18.89
C TYR A 201 3.96 5.74 17.57
N ILE A 202 4.64 4.61 17.38
CA ILE A 202 5.36 4.29 16.13
C ILE A 202 4.38 4.04 14.96
N GLY A 203 3.21 3.47 15.22
CA GLY A 203 2.21 3.23 14.19
C GLY A 203 1.50 4.50 13.72
N ASN A 204 1.27 5.45 14.62
CA ASN A 204 0.55 6.69 14.32
C ASN A 204 1.32 7.65 13.40
N ILE A 205 2.65 7.51 13.27
CA ILE A 205 3.44 8.32 12.33
C ILE A 205 3.30 7.85 10.87
N VAL A 206 2.74 6.65 10.61
CA VAL A 206 2.60 6.12 9.24
C VAL A 206 1.85 7.07 8.33
N THR A 207 0.64 7.49 8.74
CA THR A 207 -0.23 8.35 7.94
C THR A 207 0.41 9.69 7.61
N PRO A 208 0.80 10.54 8.59
CA PRO A 208 1.37 11.85 8.29
C PRO A 208 2.68 11.76 7.50
N LEU A 209 3.56 10.81 7.83
CA LEU A 209 4.83 10.68 7.11
C LEU A 209 4.65 10.15 5.68
N SER A 210 3.67 9.28 5.43
CA SER A 210 3.37 8.81 4.07
C SER A 210 2.86 9.94 3.19
N LEU A 211 2.02 10.84 3.74
CA LEU A 211 1.51 12.01 3.02
C LEU A 211 2.63 13.02 2.72
N ILE A 212 3.53 13.26 3.68
CA ILE A 212 4.73 14.09 3.45
C ILE A 212 5.62 13.45 2.36
N TYR A 213 5.84 12.13 2.43
CA TYR A 213 6.61 11.39 1.44
C TYR A 213 6.03 11.53 0.03
N ILE A 214 4.70 11.46 -0.12
CA ILE A 214 4.03 11.71 -1.40
C ILE A 214 4.33 13.12 -1.90
N GLY A 215 4.22 14.14 -1.04
CA GLY A 215 4.59 15.53 -1.39
C GLY A 215 6.03 15.66 -1.89
N ILE A 216 6.98 15.00 -1.22
CA ILE A 216 8.38 14.94 -1.62
C ILE A 216 8.56 14.29 -3.00
N VAL A 217 7.89 13.17 -3.25
CA VAL A 217 7.98 12.45 -4.53
C VAL A 217 7.40 13.31 -5.66
N LEU A 218 6.27 13.98 -5.44
CA LEU A 218 5.68 14.90 -6.41
C LEU A 218 6.62 16.06 -6.75
N ALA A 219 7.24 16.66 -5.74
CA ALA A 219 8.21 17.74 -5.94
C ALA A 219 9.42 17.28 -6.76
N LYS A 220 9.92 16.07 -6.52
CA LYS A 220 11.08 15.51 -7.24
C LYS A 220 10.76 15.00 -8.64
N ALA A 221 9.57 14.46 -8.86
CA ALA A 221 9.11 14.04 -10.18
C ALA A 221 8.94 15.24 -11.13
N GLY A 222 8.67 16.42 -10.57
CA GLY A 222 8.46 17.67 -11.30
C GLY A 222 7.11 17.68 -12.00
N LEU A 223 6.31 18.73 -11.80
CA LEU A 223 5.02 18.89 -12.48
C LEU A 223 5.18 18.99 -14.02
N ASN A 224 6.39 19.30 -14.50
CA ASN A 224 6.75 19.39 -15.91
C ASN A 224 6.78 18.03 -16.64
N THR A 225 6.62 16.90 -15.93
CA THR A 225 6.47 15.58 -16.55
C THR A 225 5.01 15.19 -16.83
N ILE A 226 4.05 16.01 -16.37
CA ILE A 226 2.61 15.80 -16.53
C ILE A 226 2.02 16.66 -17.67
N THR A 227 2.74 17.70 -18.08
CA THR A 227 2.49 18.52 -19.29
C THR A 227 3.39 18.10 -20.43
#